data_AF-A0AAY4BI65-F1
#
_entry.id   AF-A0AAY4BI65-F1
#
_cell.length_a   1.000
_cell.length_b   1.000
_cell.length_c   1.000
_cell.angle_alpha   90.00
_cell.angle_beta   90.00
_cell.angle_gamma   90.00
#
_symmetry.space_group_name_H-M   'P 1'
#
loop_
_entity.id
_entity.type
_entity.pdbx_description
1 polymer ?
#
loop_
_entity_poly.entity_id
_entity_poly.type
_entity_poly.pdbx_seq_one_letter_code
_entity_poly.pdbx_strand_id
1 'polypeptide(L)'
;MTAKHSGSGPKWGYSGPDQDLDRSFIVVMCNAVHGQLSATSLMAFQNRIALDMLLAEKGGVCAMFGKQCCSFIPNNTAAGGSLTLAIDVGIREWKLRCGIPG
;
A
#
# COMPACT_ATOMS: atom_id res chain seq x y z
N MET A 1 3.98 11.63 46.36
CA MET A 1 5.11 10.73 46.68
C MET A 1 4.57 9.33 46.40
N THR A 2 4.96 8.55 45.39
CA THR A 2 6.28 8.17 44.88
C THR A 2 6.19 7.49 43.49
N ALA A 3 7.29 7.59 42.73
CA ALA A 3 7.84 6.67 41.71
C ALA A 3 7.29 6.61 40.25
N LYS A 4 8.25 6.87 39.35
CA LYS A 4 8.30 6.90 37.87
C LYS A 4 7.97 5.58 37.16
N HIS A 5 7.59 5.67 35.88
CA HIS A 5 8.18 4.97 34.70
C HIS A 5 7.73 5.74 33.44
N SER A 6 8.59 6.54 32.80
CA SER A 6 9.43 6.14 31.65
C SER A 6 8.69 5.23 30.66
N GLY A 7 8.30 5.79 29.51
CA GLY A 7 7.70 5.04 28.42
C GLY A 7 6.79 5.91 27.55
N SER A 8 7.38 6.74 26.70
CA SER A 8 6.70 7.51 25.64
C SER A 8 6.31 6.58 24.48
N GLY A 9 5.41 5.64 24.74
CA GLY A 9 4.73 4.84 23.70
C GLY A 9 3.25 5.23 23.65
N PRO A 10 2.58 5.14 22.48
CA PRO A 10 1.18 5.52 22.37
C PRO A 10 0.30 4.52 23.14
N LYS A 11 -0.29 4.98 24.25
CA LYS A 11 -1.28 4.23 25.02
C LYS A 11 -2.61 4.27 24.28
N TRP A 12 -2.98 3.17 23.63
CA TRP A 12 -4.36 2.96 23.17
C TRP A 12 -5.04 1.98 24.12
N GLY A 13 -5.70 2.51 25.14
CA GLY A 13 -6.59 1.75 26.00
C GLY A 13 -7.76 2.63 26.41
N TYR A 14 -8.99 2.24 26.07
CA TYR A 14 -10.20 2.87 26.56
C TYR A 14 -11.01 1.87 27.38
N SER A 15 -11.39 2.27 28.59
CA SER A 15 -12.28 1.51 29.48
C SER A 15 -13.53 2.37 29.71
N GLY A 16 -14.61 2.05 29.02
CA GLY A 16 -15.93 2.67 29.19
C GLY A 16 -16.95 2.20 28.14
N PRO A 17 -18.24 2.11 28.45
CA PRO A 17 -19.27 1.61 27.54
C PRO A 17 -19.82 2.75 26.67
N ASP A 18 -19.31 2.89 25.44
CA ASP A 18 -19.81 3.86 24.46
C ASP A 18 -19.76 3.25 23.05
N GLN A 19 -20.93 2.97 22.47
CA GLN A 19 -21.07 2.25 21.20
C GLN A 19 -20.76 3.15 19.97
N ASP A 20 -20.57 4.46 20.15
CA ASP A 20 -20.16 5.40 19.10
C ASP A 20 -18.64 5.46 18.89
N LEU A 21 -17.85 5.10 19.92
CA LEU A 21 -16.38 5.06 19.83
C LEU A 21 -15.85 3.96 18.90
N ASP A 22 -16.54 2.83 18.78
CA ASP A 22 -16.11 1.70 17.92
C ASP A 22 -16.12 2.09 16.43
N ARG A 23 -17.19 2.79 16.00
CA ARG A 23 -17.32 3.26 14.61
C ARG A 23 -16.29 4.34 14.27
N SER A 24 -15.98 5.23 15.22
CA SER A 24 -14.96 6.27 15.05
C SER A 24 -13.54 5.68 15.01
N PHE A 25 -13.26 4.70 15.87
CA PHE A 25 -11.97 4.01 15.90
C PHE A 25 -11.68 3.27 14.58
N ILE A 26 -12.67 2.53 14.05
CA ILE A 26 -12.56 1.85 12.75
C ILE A 26 -12.27 2.84 11.62
N VAL A 27 -12.96 3.99 11.59
CA VAL A 27 -12.75 5.01 10.55
C VAL A 27 -11.36 5.63 10.62
N VAL A 28 -10.90 6.01 11.82
CA VAL A 28 -9.55 6.58 12.00
C VAL A 28 -8.47 5.56 11.59
N MET A 29 -8.63 4.30 11.98
CA MET A 29 -7.70 3.23 11.63
C MET A 29 -7.68 2.97 10.12
N CYS A 30 -8.84 2.90 9.46
CA CYS A 30 -8.93 2.76 8.01
C CYS A 30 -8.23 3.91 7.27
N ASN A 31 -8.39 5.16 7.73
CA ASN A 31 -7.73 6.31 7.14
C ASN A 31 -6.20 6.27 7.32
N ALA A 32 -5.73 5.85 8.51
CA ALA A 32 -4.29 5.69 8.76
C ALA A 32 -3.67 4.60 7.88
N VAL A 33 -4.33 3.43 7.80
CA VAL A 33 -3.89 2.32 6.93
C VAL A 33 -3.93 2.74 5.46
N HIS A 34 -4.95 3.49 5.03
CA HIS A 34 -5.05 3.98 3.67
C HIS A 34 -3.88 4.91 3.29
N GLY A 35 -3.55 5.87 4.16
CA GLY A 35 -2.40 6.76 3.96
C GLY A 35 -1.08 6.00 3.89
N GLN A 36 -0.85 5.07 4.82
CA GLN A 36 0.35 4.24 4.83
C GLN A 36 0.45 3.34 3.59
N LEU A 37 -0.67 2.75 3.17
CA LEU A 37 -0.74 1.90 1.98
C LEU A 37 -0.42 2.69 0.71
N SER A 38 -0.94 3.92 0.61
CA SER A 38 -0.66 4.82 -0.52
C SER A 38 0.83 5.14 -0.64
N ALA A 39 1.48 5.53 0.47
CA ALA A 39 2.92 5.81 0.47
C ALA A 39 3.75 4.57 0.16
N THR A 40 3.40 3.42 0.74
CA THR A 40 4.14 2.16 0.55
C THR A 40 4.02 1.64 -0.88
N SER A 41 2.83 1.72 -1.49
CA SER A 41 2.63 1.26 -2.86
C SER A 41 3.35 2.16 -3.88
N LEU A 42 3.39 3.47 -3.64
CA LEU A 42 4.14 4.41 -4.48
C LEU A 42 5.64 4.07 -4.45
N MET A 43 6.20 3.83 -3.26
CA MET A 43 7.61 3.43 -3.12
C MET A 43 7.89 2.11 -3.81
N ALA A 44 7.03 1.11 -3.64
CA ALA A 44 7.17 -0.18 -4.31
C ALA A 44 7.11 -0.05 -5.83
N PHE A 45 6.27 0.86 -6.36
CA PHE A 45 6.15 1.13 -7.78
C PHE A 45 7.40 1.82 -8.34
N GLN A 46 7.91 2.85 -7.65
CA GLN A 46 9.15 3.52 -8.03
C GLN A 46 10.35 2.56 -8.00
N ASN A 47 10.43 1.71 -6.97
CA ASN A 47 11.47 0.68 -6.87
C ASN A 47 11.38 -0.30 -8.05
N ARG A 48 10.17 -0.69 -8.48
CA ARG A 48 10.00 -1.56 -9.65
C ARG A 48 10.52 -0.92 -10.93
N ILE A 49 10.25 0.37 -11.16
CA ILE A 49 10.76 1.10 -12.32
C ILE A 49 12.29 1.15 -12.29
N ALA A 50 12.87 1.52 -11.14
CA ALA A 50 14.32 1.58 -10.99
C ALA A 50 14.97 0.22 -11.25
N LEU A 51 14.41 -0.86 -10.69
CA LEU A 51 14.89 -2.21 -10.93
C LEU A 51 14.73 -2.62 -12.40
N ASP A 52 13.63 -2.29 -13.06
CA ASP A 52 13.44 -2.57 -14.49
C ASP A 52 14.47 -1.83 -15.37
N MET A 53 14.84 -0.59 -15.00
CA MET A 53 15.90 0.16 -15.68
C MET A 53 17.27 -0.49 -15.47
N LEU A 54 17.60 -0.86 -14.22
CA LEU A 54 18.86 -1.54 -13.90
C LEU A 54 18.97 -2.92 -14.56
N LEU A 55 17.85 -3.60 -14.73
CA LEU A 55 17.76 -4.93 -15.32
C LEU A 55 17.36 -4.89 -16.80
N ALA A 56 17.38 -3.73 -17.46
CA ALA A 56 16.86 -3.58 -18.82
C ALA A 56 17.54 -4.54 -19.82
N GLU A 57 18.86 -4.69 -19.74
CA GLU A 57 19.63 -5.64 -20.57
C GLU A 57 19.32 -7.11 -20.28
N LYS A 58 18.74 -7.40 -19.11
CA LYS A 58 18.33 -8.74 -18.70
C LYS A 58 16.84 -9.00 -18.91
N GLY A 59 16.11 -8.05 -19.50
CA GLY A 59 14.65 -8.15 -19.70
C GLY A 59 13.81 -7.67 -18.51
N GLY A 60 14.39 -6.91 -17.59
CA GLY A 60 13.72 -6.31 -16.44
C GLY A 60 13.48 -7.30 -15.29
N VAL A 61 12.69 -6.87 -14.30
CA VAL A 61 12.37 -7.67 -13.11
C VAL A 61 11.59 -8.93 -13.48
N CYS A 62 10.75 -8.90 -14.51
CA CYS A 62 9.97 -10.06 -14.92
C CYS A 62 10.78 -11.19 -15.54
N ALA A 63 11.90 -10.89 -16.19
CA ALA A 63 12.82 -11.91 -16.67
C ALA A 63 13.54 -12.64 -15.52
N MET A 64 13.82 -11.92 -14.41
CA MET A 64 14.51 -12.50 -13.24
C MET A 64 13.59 -13.24 -12.28
N PHE A 65 12.39 -12.72 -12.03
CA PHE A 65 11.46 -13.27 -11.03
C PHE A 65 10.30 -14.08 -11.65
N GLY A 66 10.24 -14.21 -12.97
CA GLY A 66 9.21 -14.95 -13.68
C GLY A 66 7.80 -14.53 -13.26
N LYS A 67 6.92 -15.50 -13.00
CA LYS A 67 5.51 -15.24 -12.62
C LYS A 67 5.37 -14.47 -11.30
N GLN A 68 6.36 -14.51 -10.40
CA GLN A 68 6.30 -13.76 -9.14
C GLN A 68 6.45 -12.25 -9.35
N CYS A 69 6.96 -11.82 -10.52
CA CYS A 69 7.00 -10.41 -10.87
C CYS A 69 5.59 -9.82 -11.04
N CYS A 70 4.56 -10.65 -11.23
CA CYS A 70 3.20 -10.27 -11.53
C CYS A 70 2.38 -10.00 -10.26
N SER A 71 2.89 -9.15 -9.39
CA SER A 71 2.08 -8.54 -8.34
C SER A 71 1.66 -7.16 -8.81
N PHE A 72 0.36 -6.90 -8.84
CA PHE A 72 -0.14 -5.56 -9.14
C PHE A 72 0.19 -4.62 -7.99
N ILE A 73 1.04 -3.61 -8.26
CA ILE A 73 1.38 -2.56 -7.30
C ILE A 73 0.59 -1.32 -7.72
N PRO A 74 -0.52 -0.98 -7.05
CA PRO A 74 -1.32 0.17 -7.42
C PRO A 74 -0.51 1.45 -7.22
N ASN A 75 -0.34 2.21 -8.29
CA ASN A 75 0.16 3.57 -8.21
C ASN A 75 -1.04 4.49 -7.90
N ASN A 76 -1.17 4.92 -6.65
CA ASN A 76 -2.35 5.64 -6.14
C ASN A 76 -2.44 7.11 -6.62
N THR A 77 -1.76 7.47 -7.72
CA THR A 77 -1.71 8.82 -8.31
C THR A 77 -2.72 9.05 -9.43
N ALA A 78 -3.67 8.13 -9.66
CA ALA A 78 -4.63 8.23 -10.75
C ALA A 78 -5.51 9.50 -10.64
N ALA A 79 -5.79 10.13 -11.78
CA ALA A 79 -6.57 11.36 -11.89
C ALA A 79 -7.96 11.19 -11.23
N GLY A 80 -8.19 11.92 -10.13
CA GLY A 80 -9.44 11.86 -9.35
C GLY A 80 -9.29 11.26 -7.95
N GLY A 81 -8.12 10.74 -7.57
CA GLY A 81 -7.83 10.26 -6.20
C GLY A 81 -8.64 9.03 -5.77
N SER A 82 -9.39 8.41 -6.69
CA SER A 82 -10.16 7.21 -6.42
C SER A 82 -9.30 5.97 -6.57
N LEU A 83 -9.09 5.25 -5.46
CA LEU A 83 -8.43 3.95 -5.42
C LEU A 83 -9.03 2.97 -6.44
N THR A 84 -10.37 2.97 -6.59
CA THR A 84 -11.08 2.09 -7.52
C THR A 84 -10.67 2.33 -8.97
N LEU A 85 -10.48 3.60 -9.36
CA LEU A 85 -10.06 3.95 -10.72
C LEU A 85 -8.60 3.56 -10.97
N ALA A 86 -7.73 3.81 -9.99
CA ALA A 86 -6.32 3.40 -10.05
C ALA A 86 -6.19 1.88 -10.19
N ILE A 87 -7.07 1.12 -9.53
CA ILE A 87 -7.13 -0.34 -9.63
C ILE A 87 -7.59 -0.79 -11.02
N ASP A 88 -8.71 -0.27 -11.55
CA ASP A 88 -9.23 -0.75 -12.86
C ASP A 88 -8.23 -0.49 -13.99
N VAL A 89 -7.73 0.74 -14.09
CA VAL A 89 -6.78 1.12 -15.15
C VAL A 89 -5.46 0.36 -14.96
N GLY A 90 -4.95 0.31 -13.73
CA GLY A 90 -3.69 -0.35 -13.44
C GLY A 90 -3.72 -1.86 -13.66
N ILE A 91 -4.84 -2.53 -13.38
CA ILE A 91 -5.00 -3.98 -13.64
C ILE A 91 -4.94 -4.27 -15.15
N ARG A 92 -5.50 -3.41 -16.01
CA ARG A 92 -5.45 -3.59 -17.47
C ARG A 92 -4.02 -3.52 -17.98
N GLU A 93 -3.26 -2.50 -17.59
CA GLU A 93 -1.86 -2.36 -17.98
C GLU A 93 -0.99 -3.49 -17.43
N TRP A 94 -1.22 -3.88 -16.16
CA TRP A 94 -0.52 -4.99 -15.54
C TRP A 94 -0.77 -6.32 -16.25
N LYS A 95 -2.01 -6.62 -16.67
CA LYS A 95 -2.33 -7.82 -17.47
C LYS A 95 -1.52 -7.87 -18.76
N LEU A 96 -1.40 -6.75 -19.47
CA LEU A 96 -0.58 -6.66 -20.69
C LEU A 96 0.90 -6.97 -20.41
N ARG A 97 1.44 -6.37 -19.35
CA ARG A 97 2.85 -6.54 -18.97
C ARG A 97 3.18 -7.95 -18.47
N CYS A 98 2.19 -8.64 -17.91
CA CYS A 98 2.33 -9.99 -17.38
C CYS A 98 1.83 -11.10 -18.30
N GLY A 99 1.32 -10.77 -19.50
CA GLY A 99 0.81 -11.75 -20.46
C GLY A 99 -0.36 -12.58 -19.91
N ILE A 100 -1.17 -12.03 -19.01
CA ILE A 100 -2.32 -12.73 -18.43
C ILE A 100 -3.52 -12.53 -19.37
N PRO A 101 -4.17 -13.61 -19.84
CA PRO A 101 -5.32 -13.49 -20.74
C PRO A 101 -6.43 -12.66 -20.10
N GLY A 102 -7.06 -11.81 -20.93
CA GLY A 102 -8.06 -10.81 -20.57
C GLY A 102 -9.28 -11.38 -19.89
#